data_AF-A0A183DV13-F1
#
_entry.id   AF-A0A183DV13-F1
#
_cell.length_a   1.000
_cell.length_b   1.000
_cell.length_c   1.000
_cell.angle_alpha   90.00
_cell.angle_beta   90.00
_cell.angle_gamma   90.00
#
_symmetry.space_group_name_H-M   'P 1'
#
loop_
_entity.id
_entity.type
_entity.pdbx_description
1 polymer ?
#
loop_
_entity_poly.entity_id
_entity_poly.type
_entity_poly.pdbx_seq_one_letter_code
_entity_poly.pdbx_strand_id
1 'polypeptide(L)'
;MIVFHWLIGVFGAAVVQAQRSMVLTRDIVPQTMNARMDASGKTVYDCTDIMGKAMKFLHCQFVEACIGSERTGGALIKPGETLNKDGFWHKCTHYPKNQTAVYTEGKRHFEDQILWKLYQTFLKINEDGYKIIETACNVNDKQYHIGDLVRSAFFLMKCSEDGYKIIGCYYVGNNGKEVDMKPGTTAEANGQIHHCDDNDGNIQYYATGALP
;
A
#
# COMPACT_ATOMS: atom_id res chain seq x y z
N MET A 1 -14.31 24.46 -47.51
CA MET A 1 -13.88 24.86 -46.15
C MET A 1 -13.76 23.59 -45.34
N ILE A 2 -12.54 23.22 -44.95
CA ILE A 2 -12.20 21.95 -44.30
C ILE A 2 -12.51 22.07 -42.81
N VAL A 3 -13.38 21.22 -42.29
CA VAL A 3 -13.70 21.14 -40.85
C VAL A 3 -12.79 20.10 -40.23
N PHE A 4 -11.85 20.56 -39.39
CA PHE A 4 -10.96 19.69 -38.62
C PHE A 4 -11.68 19.08 -37.42
N HIS A 5 -11.71 17.75 -37.40
CA HIS A 5 -11.93 16.92 -36.21
C HIS A 5 -10.84 17.20 -35.17
N TRP A 6 -11.20 17.32 -33.90
CA TRP A 6 -10.29 17.07 -32.78
C TRP A 6 -10.93 16.08 -31.81
N LEU A 7 -10.30 14.91 -31.74
CA LEU A 7 -10.48 13.86 -30.75
C LEU A 7 -9.91 14.32 -29.41
N ILE A 8 -10.72 14.31 -28.35
CA ILE A 8 -10.23 14.43 -26.98
C ILE A 8 -9.83 13.03 -26.53
N GLY A 9 -8.54 12.72 -26.66
CA GLY A 9 -7.91 11.55 -26.05
C GLY A 9 -7.54 11.88 -24.60
N VAL A 10 -8.21 11.23 -23.64
CA VAL A 10 -7.87 11.29 -22.22
C VAL A 10 -6.61 10.45 -21.99
N PHE A 11 -5.46 11.10 -21.82
CA PHE A 11 -4.24 10.45 -21.32
C PHE A 11 -4.30 10.38 -19.80
N GLY A 12 -4.61 9.20 -19.26
CA GLY A 12 -4.40 8.90 -17.85
C GLY A 12 -2.90 8.71 -17.57
N ALA A 13 -2.25 9.74 -17.05
CA ALA A 13 -0.89 9.62 -16.52
C ALA A 13 -0.95 8.95 -15.15
N ALA A 14 -0.70 7.64 -15.10
CA ALA A 14 -0.49 6.93 -13.84
C ALA A 14 0.80 7.43 -13.18
N VAL A 15 0.67 8.06 -12.02
CA VAL A 15 1.81 8.42 -11.16
C VAL A 15 2.24 7.16 -10.43
N VAL A 16 3.40 6.60 -10.78
CA VAL A 16 4.02 5.53 -10.00
C VAL A 16 4.64 6.16 -8.75
N GLN A 17 3.89 6.13 -7.65
CA GLN A 17 4.35 6.58 -6.34
C GLN A 17 4.96 5.39 -5.59
N ALA A 18 6.29 5.31 -5.56
CA ALA A 18 6.96 4.34 -4.71
C ALA A 18 6.95 4.87 -3.25
N GLN A 19 5.98 4.44 -2.44
CA GLN A 19 6.01 4.71 -1.00
C GLN A 19 7.00 3.75 -0.32
N ARG A 20 8.19 4.25 0.02
CA ARG A 20 9.11 3.57 0.93
C ARG A 20 9.04 4.26 2.29
N SER A 21 8.16 3.78 3.16
CA SER A 21 8.13 4.21 4.55
C SER A 21 9.31 3.60 5.30
N MET A 22 10.42 4.34 5.35
CA MET A 22 11.51 4.04 6.28
C MET A 22 11.42 5.03 7.44
N VAL A 23 10.67 4.64 8.47
CA VAL A 23 10.71 5.34 9.76
C VAL A 23 11.98 4.83 10.44
N LEU A 24 13.01 5.67 10.47
CA LEU A 24 14.28 5.38 11.15
C LEU A 24 14.43 6.33 12.34
N THR A 25 13.44 6.33 13.21
CA THR A 25 13.75 6.45 14.63
C THR A 25 13.96 5.03 15.10
N ARG A 26 15.02 4.75 15.88
CA ARG A 26 15.02 3.54 16.73
C ARG A 26 13.61 3.39 17.28
N ASP A 27 12.97 2.25 17.08
CA ASP A 27 11.54 2.08 17.30
C ASP A 27 11.20 2.31 18.78
N ILE A 28 10.97 3.57 19.12
CA ILE A 28 10.79 4.06 20.48
C ILE A 28 9.42 4.72 20.51
N VAL A 29 8.51 4.09 21.25
CA VAL A 29 7.14 4.54 21.39
C VAL A 29 6.98 5.20 22.77
N PRO A 30 6.45 6.43 22.85
CA PRO A 30 6.17 7.08 24.12
C PRO A 30 5.06 6.32 24.85
N GLN A 31 5.31 5.93 26.09
CA GLN A 31 4.34 5.24 26.93
C GLN A 31 3.42 6.25 27.60
N THR A 32 2.29 6.55 26.94
CA THR A 32 1.32 7.56 27.40
C THR A 32 0.72 7.26 28.77
N MET A 33 0.67 5.99 29.17
CA MET A 33 0.17 5.55 30.48
C MET A 33 1.07 5.94 31.66
N ASN A 34 2.35 6.28 31.41
CA ASN A 34 3.32 6.66 32.44
C ASN A 34 3.69 8.15 32.36
N ALA A 35 2.74 8.99 31.95
CA ALA A 35 2.94 10.43 31.89
C ALA A 35 3.22 11.01 33.30
N ARG A 36 4.29 11.80 33.42
CA ARG A 36 4.59 12.58 34.63
C ARG A 36 4.81 14.05 34.29
N MET A 37 4.54 14.97 35.20
CA MET A 37 4.97 16.36 35.03
C MET A 37 6.36 16.54 35.63
N ASP A 38 7.25 17.21 34.90
CA ASP A 38 8.52 17.64 35.44
C ASP A 38 8.37 18.92 36.30
N ALA A 39 9.46 19.35 36.91
CA ALA A 39 9.49 20.56 37.75
C ALA A 39 9.15 21.86 36.99
N SER A 40 9.16 21.84 35.66
CA SER A 40 8.79 22.97 34.79
C SER A 40 7.30 22.96 34.40
N GLY A 41 6.54 21.95 34.85
CA GLY A 41 5.14 21.76 34.48
C GLY A 41 4.92 21.12 33.10
N LYS A 42 5.99 20.60 32.47
CA LYS A 42 5.90 19.92 31.18
C LYS A 42 5.63 18.43 31.39
N THR A 43 4.71 17.87 30.62
CA THR A 43 4.46 16.42 30.62
C THR A 43 5.61 15.68 29.95
N VAL A 44 6.18 14.71 30.66
CA VAL A 44 7.27 13.83 30.25
C VAL A 44 6.73 12.40 30.20
N TYR A 45 7.03 11.71 29.10
CA TYR A 45 6.68 10.31 28.89
C TYR A 45 7.93 9.44 28.99
N ASP A 46 7.79 8.27 29.59
CA ASP A 46 8.82 7.23 29.48
C ASP A 46 8.76 6.59 28.10
N CYS A 47 9.93 6.26 27.59
CA CYS A 47 10.09 5.73 26.24
C CYS A 47 10.36 4.22 26.34
N THR A 48 9.62 3.43 25.57
CA THR A 48 9.81 1.98 25.45
C THR A 48 10.25 1.66 24.03
N ASP A 49 11.21 0.77 23.88
CA ASP A 49 11.47 0.19 22.57
C ASP A 49 10.35 -0.78 22.15
N ILE A 50 10.31 -1.21 20.88
CA ILE A 50 9.36 -2.24 20.39
C ILE A 50 9.45 -3.58 21.12
N MET A 51 10.51 -3.80 21.89
CA MET A 51 10.70 -4.99 22.71
C MET A 51 10.20 -4.78 24.15
N GLY A 52 9.57 -3.64 24.46
CA GLY A 52 9.02 -3.32 25.78
C GLY A 52 10.08 -2.94 26.83
N LYS A 53 11.33 -2.68 26.43
CA LYS A 53 12.40 -2.28 27.34
C LYS A 53 12.30 -0.78 27.62
N ALA A 54 11.97 -0.44 28.86
CA ALA A 54 11.94 0.95 29.32
C ALA A 54 13.37 1.54 29.31
N MET A 55 13.58 2.61 28.55
CA MET A 55 14.82 3.36 28.55
C MET A 55 14.72 4.51 29.55
N LYS A 56 15.47 4.41 30.65
CA LYS A 56 15.55 5.45 31.68
C LYS A 56 16.34 6.64 31.12
N PHE A 57 15.72 7.82 31.12
CA PHE A 57 16.35 9.14 30.85
C PHE A 57 16.64 9.53 29.40
N LEU A 58 15.73 9.29 28.46
CA LEU A 58 15.71 10.06 27.20
C LEU A 58 14.44 10.91 27.12
N HIS A 59 14.62 12.22 26.90
CA HIS A 59 13.53 13.09 26.49
C HIS A 59 13.06 12.60 25.11
N CYS A 60 11.92 11.92 25.02
CA CYS A 60 11.23 11.69 23.75
C CYS A 60 10.78 13.06 23.21
N GLN A 61 11.67 13.75 22.51
CA GLN A 61 11.38 15.05 21.89
C GLN A 61 10.73 14.84 20.53
N PHE A 62 9.88 15.81 20.20
CA PHE A 62 9.19 16.00 18.93
C PHE A 62 10.07 15.65 17.72
N VAL A 63 9.46 15.14 16.65
CA VAL A 63 10.21 14.84 15.42
C VAL A 63 10.70 16.16 14.79
N GLU A 64 12.00 16.45 14.94
CA GLU A 64 12.59 17.71 14.47
C GLU A 64 12.88 17.72 12.96
N ALA A 65 13.10 16.55 12.36
CA ALA A 65 13.38 16.38 10.93
C ALA A 65 13.19 14.92 10.49
N CYS A 66 12.99 14.73 9.19
CA CYS A 66 13.12 13.44 8.52
C CYS A 66 14.51 13.31 7.90
N ILE A 67 15.07 12.10 7.86
CA ILE A 67 16.31 11.82 7.14
C ILE A 67 15.93 11.44 5.71
N GLY A 68 16.44 12.18 4.74
CA GLY A 68 16.22 11.92 3.31
C GLY A 68 16.92 10.65 2.82
N SER A 69 16.53 10.16 1.65
CA SER A 69 17.13 8.96 1.06
C SER A 69 18.60 9.15 0.65
N GLU A 70 19.24 8.06 0.23
CA GLU A 70 20.61 8.06 -0.32
C GLU A 70 20.80 9.11 -1.43
N ARG A 71 19.77 9.34 -2.25
CA ARG A 71 19.76 10.39 -3.29
C ARG A 71 20.04 11.76 -2.69
N THR A 72 19.45 12.07 -1.54
CA THR A 72 19.71 13.34 -0.82
C THR A 72 21.05 13.35 -0.09
N GLY A 73 21.72 12.19 0.04
CA GLY A 73 22.89 12.01 0.90
C GLY A 73 22.52 11.94 2.38
N GLY A 74 21.30 11.52 2.73
CA GLY A 74 20.83 11.51 4.11
C GLY A 74 20.49 12.90 4.66
N ALA A 75 20.08 13.84 3.80
CA ALA A 75 19.83 15.22 4.22
C ALA A 75 18.72 15.30 5.28
N LEU A 76 18.90 16.15 6.29
CA LEU A 76 17.86 16.43 7.28
C LEU A 76 16.83 17.40 6.67
N ILE A 77 15.57 16.97 6.60
CA ILE A 77 14.45 17.71 6.02
C ILE A 77 13.47 18.05 7.14
N LYS A 78 13.27 19.33 7.44
CA LYS A 78 12.37 19.73 8.54
C LYS A 78 10.90 19.46 8.20
N PRO A 79 10.01 19.25 9.17
CA PRO A 79 8.58 19.20 8.93
C PRO A 79 8.08 20.40 8.13
N GLY A 80 7.35 20.13 7.05
CA GLY A 80 6.84 21.15 6.13
C GLY A 80 7.84 21.60 5.06
N GLU A 81 9.11 21.23 5.17
CA GLU A 81 10.13 21.50 4.17
C GLU A 81 10.05 20.50 3.02
N THR A 82 10.34 20.98 1.80
CA THR A 82 10.46 20.14 0.60
C THR A 82 11.82 20.38 -0.04
N LEU A 83 12.68 19.36 -0.03
CA LEU A 83 13.96 19.36 -0.71
C LEU A 83 13.79 18.83 -2.14
N ASN A 84 14.36 19.52 -3.12
CA ASN A 84 14.37 19.06 -4.51
C ASN A 84 15.78 18.69 -4.93
N LYS A 85 15.99 17.46 -5.39
CA LYS A 85 17.30 16.98 -5.83
C LYS A 85 17.15 15.98 -6.98
N ASP A 86 17.95 16.15 -8.03
CA ASP A 86 18.01 15.25 -9.19
C ASP A 86 16.65 14.97 -9.86
N GLY A 87 15.77 15.98 -9.89
CA GLY A 87 14.41 15.85 -10.46
C GLY A 87 13.37 15.20 -9.53
N PHE A 88 13.74 14.84 -8.31
CA PHE A 88 12.85 14.33 -7.28
C PHE A 88 12.56 15.40 -6.24
N TRP A 89 11.35 15.35 -5.67
CA TRP A 89 11.01 16.09 -4.47
C TRP A 89 11.04 15.12 -3.28
N HIS A 90 11.44 15.65 -2.12
CA HIS A 90 11.60 14.94 -0.87
C HIS A 90 10.95 15.79 0.23
N LYS A 91 9.98 15.25 0.97
CA LYS A 91 9.20 16.02 1.94
C LYS A 91 9.07 15.29 3.27
N CYS A 92 9.21 16.04 4.36
CA CYS A 92 8.90 15.59 5.70
C CYS A 92 7.54 16.15 6.13
N THR A 93 6.59 15.28 6.45
CA THR A 93 5.24 15.69 6.88
C THR A 93 5.02 15.27 8.32
N HIS A 94 4.77 16.24 9.20
CA HIS A 94 4.47 15.99 10.62
C HIS A 94 2.96 15.88 10.84
N TYR A 95 2.56 14.85 11.59
CA TYR A 95 1.18 14.55 11.95
C TYR A 95 0.98 14.83 13.43
N PRO A 96 0.50 16.03 13.81
CA PRO A 96 0.45 16.46 15.21
C PRO A 96 -0.49 15.61 16.06
N LYS A 97 -1.53 15.00 15.47
CA LYS A 97 -2.47 14.11 16.19
C LYS A 97 -1.79 12.86 16.74
N ASN A 98 -0.80 12.32 16.02
CA ASN A 98 -0.10 11.09 16.37
C ASN A 98 1.36 11.33 16.76
N GLN A 99 1.81 12.60 16.76
CA GLN A 99 3.19 13.02 17.00
C GLN A 99 4.24 12.29 16.14
N THR A 100 3.85 11.87 14.92
CA THR A 100 4.72 11.19 13.97
C THR A 100 5.15 12.12 12.84
N ALA A 101 6.25 11.80 12.17
CA ALA A 101 6.54 12.40 10.86
C ALA A 101 6.80 11.31 9.82
N VAL A 102 6.38 11.58 8.59
CA VAL A 102 6.55 10.67 7.45
C VAL A 102 7.37 11.36 6.38
N TYR A 103 8.44 10.67 5.98
CA TYR A 103 9.22 11.01 4.81
C TYR A 103 8.54 10.49 3.55
N THR A 104 8.50 11.32 2.51
CA THR A 104 7.96 10.97 1.20
C THR A 104 8.87 11.48 0.10
N GLU A 105 9.03 10.70 -0.97
CA GLU A 105 9.77 11.10 -2.17
C GLU A 105 8.98 10.78 -3.44
N GLY A 106 9.14 11.62 -4.47
CA GLY A 106 8.46 11.44 -5.74
C GLY A 106 9.19 12.10 -6.90
N LYS A 107 9.03 11.52 -8.10
CA LYS A 107 9.61 12.08 -9.33
C LYS A 107 8.70 13.21 -9.85
N ARG A 108 9.27 14.35 -10.23
CA ARG A 108 8.52 15.39 -10.91
C ARG A 108 8.23 14.95 -12.35
N HIS A 109 7.02 14.47 -12.59
CA HIS A 109 6.49 14.17 -13.93
C HIS A 109 5.47 15.23 -14.37
N PHE A 110 5.76 16.51 -14.16
CA PHE A 110 4.91 17.59 -14.66
C PHE A 110 5.79 18.75 -15.11
N GLU A 111 5.88 18.96 -16.43
CA GLU A 111 6.53 20.14 -17.03
C GLU A 111 5.67 21.40 -16.91
N ASP A 112 4.42 21.29 -16.45
CA ASP A 112 3.47 22.41 -16.42
C ASP A 112 3.16 22.90 -15.00
N GLN A 113 3.53 24.15 -14.69
CA GLN A 113 3.37 24.77 -13.37
C GLN A 113 1.91 24.90 -12.92
N ILE A 114 0.96 24.87 -13.86
CA ILE A 114 -0.48 24.98 -13.61
C ILE A 114 -1.02 23.69 -12.96
N LEU A 115 -0.61 22.53 -13.46
CA LEU A 115 -0.96 21.22 -12.90
C LEU A 115 -0.38 21.05 -11.49
N TRP A 116 0.79 21.61 -11.22
CA TRP A 116 1.38 21.61 -9.87
C TRP A 116 0.55 22.39 -8.86
N LYS A 117 0.04 23.58 -9.22
CA LYS A 117 -0.85 24.36 -8.33
C LYS A 117 -2.19 23.66 -8.08
N LEU A 118 -2.71 22.94 -9.08
CA LEU A 118 -3.92 22.11 -8.93
C LEU A 118 -3.65 20.91 -8.02
N TYR A 119 -2.52 20.22 -8.19
CA TYR A 119 -2.10 19.11 -7.33
C TYR A 119 -1.82 19.54 -5.89
N GLN A 120 -1.16 20.69 -5.68
CA GLN A 120 -0.97 21.26 -4.34
C GLN A 120 -2.30 21.64 -3.68
N THR A 121 -3.25 22.18 -4.44
CA THR A 121 -4.62 22.42 -3.96
C THR A 121 -5.31 21.09 -3.61
N PHE A 122 -5.14 20.05 -4.42
CA PHE A 122 -5.67 18.70 -4.15
C PHE A 122 -5.04 18.06 -2.90
N LEU A 123 -3.74 18.25 -2.67
CA LEU A 123 -3.04 17.79 -1.47
C LEU A 123 -3.45 18.56 -0.21
N LYS A 124 -3.77 19.85 -0.31
CA LYS A 124 -4.32 20.62 0.83
C LYS A 124 -5.69 20.12 1.27
N ILE A 125 -6.51 19.59 0.35
CA ILE A 125 -7.77 18.92 0.68
C ILE A 125 -7.52 17.61 1.47
N ASN A 126 -6.31 17.04 1.42
CA ASN A 126 -5.93 15.82 2.14
C ASN A 126 -5.32 16.08 3.54
N GLU A 127 -5.12 17.35 3.97
CA GLU A 127 -4.64 17.67 5.32
C GLU A 127 -5.67 17.33 6.42
N ASP A 128 -6.93 17.07 6.05
CA ASP A 128 -7.97 16.57 6.96
C ASP A 128 -7.85 15.06 7.27
N GLY A 129 -6.78 14.39 6.83
CA GLY A 129 -6.46 13.03 7.26
C GLY A 129 -7.19 11.94 6.46
N TYR A 130 -7.25 12.07 5.13
CA TYR A 130 -7.62 10.94 4.30
C TYR A 130 -6.42 10.00 4.13
N LYS A 131 -6.53 8.82 4.76
CA LYS A 131 -5.70 7.65 4.48
C LYS A 131 -5.90 7.32 3.00
N ILE A 132 -4.84 7.40 2.19
CA ILE A 132 -4.84 6.82 0.85
C ILE A 132 -4.91 5.31 1.06
N ILE A 133 -6.13 4.78 1.09
CA ILE A 133 -6.38 3.35 1.03
C ILE A 133 -6.24 3.04 -0.46
N GLU A 134 -5.06 2.57 -0.88
CA GLU A 134 -5.01 1.85 -2.15
C GLU A 134 -5.98 0.69 -2.01
N THR A 135 -7.00 0.66 -2.86
CA THR A 135 -7.99 -0.41 -2.87
C THR A 135 -7.23 -1.71 -3.11
N ALA A 136 -7.25 -2.60 -2.11
CA ALA A 136 -6.50 -3.83 -2.07
C ALA A 136 -7.37 -4.92 -1.46
N CYS A 137 -7.18 -6.16 -1.91
CA CYS A 137 -7.86 -7.32 -1.34
C CYS A 137 -7.01 -7.89 -0.21
N ASN A 138 -7.64 -8.21 0.93
CA ASN A 138 -6.99 -8.93 2.02
C ASN A 138 -7.49 -10.38 2.04
N VAL A 139 -6.59 -11.33 1.83
CA VAL A 139 -6.88 -12.77 1.93
C VAL A 139 -5.84 -13.41 2.82
N ASN A 140 -6.27 -13.97 3.96
CA ASN A 140 -5.41 -14.59 4.97
C ASN A 140 -4.25 -13.67 5.42
N ASP A 141 -4.59 -12.43 5.80
CA ASP A 141 -3.64 -11.38 6.24
C ASP A 141 -2.63 -10.93 5.19
N LYS A 142 -2.79 -11.36 3.94
CA LYS A 142 -1.97 -10.92 2.81
C LYS A 142 -2.74 -9.93 1.95
N GLN A 143 -2.10 -8.79 1.68
CA GLN A 143 -2.62 -7.77 0.77
C GLN A 143 -2.26 -8.09 -0.67
N TYR A 144 -3.23 -7.87 -1.56
CA TYR A 144 -3.12 -8.05 -3.01
C TYR A 144 -3.56 -6.77 -3.71
N HIS A 145 -2.84 -6.36 -4.74
CA HIS A 145 -3.19 -5.21 -5.55
C HIS A 145 -4.35 -5.55 -6.49
N ILE A 146 -5.10 -4.52 -6.90
CA ILE A 146 -6.10 -4.68 -7.97
C ILE A 146 -5.44 -5.28 -9.21
N GLY A 147 -6.05 -6.32 -9.77
CA GLY A 147 -5.53 -7.06 -10.90
C GLY A 147 -4.80 -8.34 -10.53
N ASP A 148 -4.34 -8.48 -9.28
CA ASP A 148 -3.62 -9.67 -8.84
C ASP A 148 -4.51 -10.91 -8.82
N LEU A 149 -3.90 -12.06 -9.12
CA LEU A 149 -4.52 -13.36 -8.99
C LEU A 149 -4.33 -13.89 -7.57
N VAL A 150 -5.42 -14.38 -6.98
CA VAL A 150 -5.47 -14.95 -5.64
C VAL A 150 -6.00 -16.37 -5.73
N ARG A 151 -5.29 -17.31 -5.09
CA ARG A 151 -5.74 -18.69 -4.93
C ARG A 151 -6.12 -18.93 -3.49
N SER A 152 -7.32 -19.42 -3.26
CA SER A 152 -7.80 -19.78 -1.91
C SER A 152 -8.75 -20.96 -1.99
N ALA A 153 -8.53 -21.95 -1.12
CA ALA A 153 -9.17 -23.26 -1.15
C ALA A 153 -9.01 -23.98 -2.50
N PHE A 154 -9.94 -23.78 -3.43
CA PHE A 154 -9.93 -24.36 -4.78
C PHE A 154 -10.33 -23.35 -5.86
N PHE A 155 -10.46 -22.07 -5.50
CA PHE A 155 -10.90 -21.02 -6.41
C PHE A 155 -9.73 -20.16 -6.86
N LEU A 156 -9.77 -19.79 -8.14
CA LEU A 156 -8.95 -18.75 -8.71
C LEU A 156 -9.75 -17.46 -8.74
N MET A 157 -9.27 -16.45 -8.04
CA MET A 157 -9.92 -15.15 -7.89
C MET A 157 -9.03 -14.05 -8.46
N LYS A 158 -9.64 -12.96 -8.91
CA LYS A 158 -8.94 -11.73 -9.29
C LYS A 158 -9.36 -10.61 -8.35
N CYS A 159 -8.39 -9.91 -7.79
CA CYS A 159 -8.66 -8.71 -7.01
C CYS A 159 -9.14 -7.57 -7.92
N SER A 160 -10.18 -6.87 -7.49
CA SER A 160 -10.86 -5.80 -8.21
C SER A 160 -11.21 -4.66 -7.24
N GLU A 161 -11.70 -3.54 -7.76
CA GLU A 161 -12.09 -2.38 -6.94
C GLU A 161 -13.21 -2.72 -5.94
N ASP A 162 -14.13 -3.61 -6.32
CA ASP A 162 -15.27 -4.03 -5.49
C ASP A 162 -14.97 -5.25 -4.60
N GLY A 163 -13.71 -5.68 -4.50
CA GLY A 163 -13.30 -6.90 -3.80
C GLY A 163 -12.78 -7.97 -4.75
N TYR A 164 -13.11 -9.24 -4.52
CA TYR A 164 -12.63 -10.35 -5.35
C TYR A 164 -13.72 -10.87 -6.28
N LYS A 165 -13.33 -11.20 -7.51
CA LYS A 165 -14.16 -11.91 -8.47
C LYS A 165 -13.60 -13.30 -8.69
N ILE A 166 -14.42 -14.34 -8.50
CA ILE A 166 -14.05 -15.71 -8.89
C ILE A 166 -13.99 -15.75 -10.41
N ILE A 167 -12.85 -16.16 -10.95
CA ILE A 167 -12.61 -16.24 -12.40
C ILE A 167 -12.30 -17.66 -12.86
N GLY A 168 -12.29 -18.64 -11.94
CA GLY A 168 -12.03 -20.04 -12.24
C GLY A 168 -11.78 -20.85 -10.97
N CYS A 169 -11.24 -22.04 -11.17
CA CYS A 169 -10.82 -22.95 -10.10
C CYS A 169 -9.33 -23.27 -10.25
N TYR A 170 -8.75 -23.91 -9.27
CA TYR A 170 -7.41 -24.48 -9.41
C TYR A 170 -7.30 -25.79 -8.65
N TYR A 171 -6.38 -26.64 -9.08
CA TYR A 171 -6.01 -27.88 -8.39
C TYR A 171 -4.50 -28.05 -8.37
N VAL A 172 -4.01 -28.96 -7.54
CA VAL A 172 -2.58 -29.31 -7.48
C VAL A 172 -2.38 -30.60 -8.29
N GLY A 173 -1.63 -30.51 -9.40
CA GLY A 173 -1.34 -31.65 -10.26
C GLY A 173 -0.34 -32.63 -9.65
N ASN A 174 -0.08 -33.74 -10.36
CA ASN A 174 0.78 -34.83 -9.89
C ASN A 174 2.22 -34.41 -9.57
N ASN A 175 2.67 -33.30 -10.15
CA ASN A 175 4.00 -32.72 -9.95
C ASN A 175 4.05 -31.69 -8.81
N GLY A 176 2.97 -31.54 -8.04
CA GLY A 176 2.84 -30.51 -7.00
C GLY A 176 2.64 -29.09 -7.55
N LYS A 177 2.49 -28.91 -8.86
CA LYS A 177 2.23 -27.60 -9.45
C LYS A 177 0.73 -27.29 -9.42
N GLU A 178 0.42 -26.05 -9.07
CA GLU A 178 -0.93 -25.50 -9.20
C GLU A 178 -1.29 -25.37 -10.69
N VAL A 179 -2.48 -25.84 -11.05
CA VAL A 179 -3.03 -25.76 -12.40
C VAL A 179 -4.34 -24.98 -12.33
N ASP A 180 -4.40 -23.89 -13.07
CA ASP A 180 -5.57 -23.03 -13.14
C ASP A 180 -6.57 -23.57 -14.18
N MET A 181 -7.84 -23.64 -13.80
CA MET A 181 -8.96 -24.10 -14.62
C MET A 181 -9.92 -22.95 -14.91
N LYS A 182 -10.39 -22.87 -16.15
CA LYS A 182 -11.44 -21.93 -16.54
C LYS A 182 -12.81 -22.45 -16.09
N PRO A 183 -13.80 -21.59 -15.84
CA PRO A 183 -15.18 -22.02 -15.61
C PRO A 183 -15.71 -22.84 -16.80
N GLY A 184 -16.51 -23.86 -16.52
CA GLY A 184 -17.03 -24.83 -17.48
C GLY A 184 -16.01 -25.85 -18.00
N THR A 185 -14.88 -26.06 -17.31
CA THR A 185 -13.84 -27.00 -17.76
C THR A 185 -13.62 -28.15 -16.77
N THR A 186 -13.10 -29.25 -17.30
CA THR A 186 -12.68 -30.42 -16.54
C THR A 186 -11.22 -30.76 -16.84
N ALA A 187 -10.53 -31.36 -15.88
CA ALA A 187 -9.14 -31.77 -16.02
C ALA A 187 -8.90 -33.09 -15.27
N GLU A 188 -8.14 -34.01 -15.87
CA GLU A 188 -7.77 -35.27 -15.23
C GLU A 188 -6.37 -35.16 -14.61
N ALA A 189 -6.27 -35.43 -13.30
CA ALA A 189 -5.01 -35.48 -12.57
C ALA A 189 -5.15 -36.37 -11.33
N ASN A 190 -4.06 -37.04 -10.94
CA ASN A 190 -4.01 -37.90 -9.76
C ASN A 190 -5.10 -38.98 -9.69
N GLY A 191 -5.56 -39.50 -10.84
CA GLY A 191 -6.67 -40.46 -10.89
C GLY A 191 -8.02 -39.84 -10.46
N GLN A 192 -8.13 -38.52 -10.50
CA GLN A 192 -9.36 -37.76 -10.25
C GLN A 192 -9.66 -36.88 -11.47
N ILE A 193 -10.95 -36.69 -11.72
CA ILE A 193 -11.45 -35.71 -12.66
C ILE A 193 -11.86 -34.50 -11.83
N HIS A 194 -11.13 -33.41 -11.99
CA HIS A 194 -11.41 -32.11 -11.41
C HIS A 194 -12.43 -31.39 -12.29
N HIS A 195 -13.50 -30.87 -11.68
CA HIS A 195 -14.56 -30.12 -12.34
C HIS A 195 -14.56 -28.68 -11.83
N CYS A 196 -14.65 -27.72 -12.75
CA CYS A 196 -14.86 -26.31 -12.44
C CYS A 196 -16.11 -25.85 -13.19
N ASP A 197 -17.27 -26.15 -12.63
CA ASP A 197 -18.56 -25.90 -13.27
C ASP A 197 -18.98 -24.45 -13.13
N ASP A 198 -19.66 -23.93 -14.16
CA ASP A 198 -20.26 -22.59 -14.17
C ASP A 198 -21.77 -22.73 -14.34
N ASN A 199 -22.51 -22.50 -13.26
CA ASN A 199 -23.97 -22.54 -13.25
C ASN A 199 -24.51 -21.11 -13.18
N ASP A 200 -24.64 -20.46 -14.35
CA ASP A 200 -25.09 -19.07 -14.49
C ASP A 200 -24.29 -18.07 -13.62
N GLY A 201 -22.97 -18.19 -13.63
CA GLY A 201 -22.05 -17.36 -12.84
C GLY A 201 -21.78 -17.88 -11.43
N ASN A 202 -22.45 -18.96 -11.01
CA ASN A 202 -22.11 -19.67 -9.78
C ASN A 202 -21.07 -20.76 -10.07
N ILE A 203 -19.81 -20.42 -9.80
CA ILE A 203 -18.67 -21.31 -10.04
C ILE A 203 -18.56 -22.31 -8.89
N GLN A 204 -18.55 -23.61 -9.22
CA GLN A 204 -18.40 -24.69 -8.25
C GLN A 204 -17.21 -25.59 -8.62
N TYR A 205 -16.42 -25.94 -7.61
CA TYR A 205 -15.36 -26.93 -7.74
C TYR A 205 -15.72 -28.24 -7.04
N TYR A 206 -15.49 -29.37 -7.71
CA TYR A 206 -15.53 -30.70 -7.11
C TYR A 206 -14.64 -31.67 -7.88
N ALA A 207 -14.26 -32.79 -7.25
CA ALA A 207 -13.46 -33.83 -7.87
C ALA A 207 -14.18 -35.18 -7.76
N THR A 208 -14.14 -35.97 -8.85
CA THR A 208 -14.68 -37.34 -8.90
C THR A 208 -13.54 -38.32 -9.17
N GLY A 209 -13.61 -39.54 -8.64
CA GLY A 209 -12.64 -40.59 -9.02
C GLY A 209 -12.70 -40.86 -10.52
N ALA A 210 -11.53 -40.99 -11.16
CA ALA A 210 -11.48 -41.49 -12.53
C ALA A 210 -11.99 -42.95 -12.53
N LEU A 211 -12.95 -43.25 -13.39
CA LEU A 211 -13.40 -44.63 -13.58
C LEU A 211 -12.20 -45.47 -14.07
N PRO A 212 -11.99 -46.67 -13.52
CA PRO A 212 -10.91 -47.56 -13.94
C PRO A 212 -11.05 -48.03 -15.39
#